data_AF-H2J5Y5-F1
#
_entry.id   AF-H2J5Y5-F1
#
_cell.length_a   1.000
_cell.length_b   1.000
_cell.length_c   1.000
_cell.angle_alpha   90.00
_cell.angle_beta   90.00
_cell.angle_gamma   90.00
#
_symmetry.space_group_name_H-M   'P 1'
#
loop_
_entity.id
_entity.type
_entity.pdbx_description
1 polymer ?
#
loop_
_entity_poly.entity_id
_entity_poly.type
_entity_poly.pdbx_seq_one_letter_code
_entity_poly.pdbx_strand_id
1 'polypeptide(L)'
;MKENLKKIFSAYNLLFAVVLGLIFLVIIINKNANTSLSSRQINDFPWNKRSVYIKQLELLSKLKHISLNDENVLTYINQLILISKNLEDNKTLEYAHDLKIKYLLSHIKQLLEDSKNYEYIDDLSFNEKVSLYLLTKDERLMNYIIEKSNEFEKIKFSKILEVLTEH
;
A
#
# COMPACT_ATOMS: atom_id res chain seq x y z
N MET A 1 14.23 -10.88 55.64
CA MET A 1 14.61 -11.61 54.41
C MET A 1 13.53 -12.58 53.91
N LYS A 2 12.86 -13.36 54.78
CA LYS A 2 11.77 -14.29 54.38
C LYS A 2 10.52 -13.60 53.79
N GLU A 3 10.15 -12.40 54.23
CA GLU A 3 8.97 -11.68 53.70
C GLU A 3 9.14 -11.21 52.25
N ASN A 4 10.35 -10.76 51.88
CA ASN A 4 10.62 -10.30 50.50
C ASN A 4 10.56 -11.45 49.49
N LEU A 5 11.03 -12.66 49.86
CA LEU A 5 10.94 -13.85 49.01
C LEU A 5 9.50 -14.29 48.74
N LYS A 6 8.60 -14.15 49.73
CA LYS A 6 7.17 -14.49 49.58
C LYS A 6 6.43 -13.50 48.67
N LYS A 7 6.75 -12.21 48.78
CA LYS A 7 6.26 -11.16 47.85
C LYS A 7 6.76 -11.39 46.42
N ILE A 8 8.05 -11.71 46.26
CA ILE A 8 8.65 -12.00 44.96
C ILE A 8 8.00 -13.23 44.30
N PHE A 9 7.82 -14.33 45.04
CA PHE A 9 7.11 -15.52 44.54
C PHE A 9 5.64 -15.21 44.18
N SER A 10 4.95 -14.37 44.96
CA SER A 10 3.58 -13.96 44.64
C SER A 10 3.50 -13.12 43.36
N ALA A 11 4.48 -12.25 43.12
CA ALA A 11 4.55 -11.43 41.90
C ALA A 11 4.81 -12.29 40.66
N TYR A 12 5.71 -13.28 40.75
CA TYR A 12 5.96 -14.22 39.65
C TYR A 12 4.74 -15.09 39.34
N ASN A 13 4.06 -15.61 40.37
CA ASN A 13 2.86 -16.42 40.19
C ASN A 13 1.71 -15.60 39.59
N LEU A 14 1.58 -14.34 39.99
CA LEU A 14 0.58 -13.42 39.44
C LEU A 14 0.90 -13.08 37.97
N LEU A 15 2.16 -12.79 37.65
CA LEU A 15 2.58 -12.53 36.28
C LEU A 15 2.38 -13.75 35.39
N PHE A 16 2.70 -14.95 35.89
CA PHE A 16 2.46 -16.21 35.19
C PHE A 16 0.98 -16.45 34.90
N ALA A 17 0.11 -16.21 35.88
CA ALA A 17 -1.35 -16.33 35.70
C ALA A 17 -1.89 -15.31 34.69
N VAL A 18 -1.38 -14.06 34.70
CA VAL A 18 -1.75 -13.03 33.72
C VAL A 18 -1.31 -13.43 32.31
N VAL A 19 -0.08 -13.93 32.14
CA VAL A 19 0.41 -14.42 30.85
C VAL A 19 -0.41 -15.60 30.34
N LEU A 20 -0.73 -16.57 31.20
CA LEU A 20 -1.63 -17.68 30.85
C LEU A 20 -3.02 -17.17 30.44
N GLY A 21 -3.58 -16.22 31.17
CA GLY A 21 -4.85 -15.58 30.84
C GLY A 21 -4.83 -14.90 29.48
N LEU A 22 -3.75 -14.16 29.17
CA LEU A 22 -3.56 -13.53 27.87
C LEU A 22 -3.43 -14.56 26.74
N ILE A 23 -2.71 -15.66 26.95
CA ILE A 23 -2.60 -16.77 25.97
C ILE A 23 -3.99 -17.36 25.69
N PHE A 24 -4.77 -17.68 26.74
CA PHE A 24 -6.13 -18.19 26.58
C PHE A 24 -7.05 -17.20 25.87
N LEU A 25 -6.95 -15.91 26.21
CA LEU A 25 -7.75 -14.85 25.59
C LEU A 25 -7.43 -14.71 24.10
N VAL A 26 -6.16 -14.78 23.71
CA VAL A 26 -5.74 -14.82 22.29
C VAL A 26 -6.30 -16.04 21.58
N ILE A 27 -6.27 -17.23 22.19
CA ILE A 27 -6.81 -18.47 21.60
C ILE A 27 -8.33 -18.35 21.38
N ILE A 28 -9.07 -17.82 22.37
CA ILE A 28 -10.53 -17.67 22.29
C ILE A 28 -10.92 -16.66 21.21
N ILE A 29 -10.26 -15.49 21.19
CA ILE A 29 -10.50 -14.47 20.16
C ILE A 29 -10.23 -15.04 18.78
N ASN A 30 -9.14 -15.79 18.60
CA ASN A 30 -8.79 -16.41 17.32
C ASN A 30 -9.83 -17.47 16.90
N LYS A 31 -10.30 -18.30 17.84
CA LYS A 31 -11.33 -19.32 17.56
C LYS A 31 -12.69 -18.73 17.18
N ASN A 32 -13.07 -17.61 17.79
CA ASN A 32 -14.36 -16.95 17.57
C ASN A 32 -14.32 -15.85 16.49
N ALA A 33 -13.13 -15.52 15.98
CA ALA A 33 -13.00 -14.65 14.82
C ALA A 33 -13.59 -15.39 13.62
N ASN A 34 -14.86 -15.09 13.31
CA ASN A 34 -15.57 -15.43 12.06
C ASN A 34 -14.91 -14.70 10.88
N THR A 35 -13.64 -14.97 10.66
CA THR A 35 -12.99 -14.74 9.40
C THR A 35 -13.32 -15.98 8.57
N SER A 36 -13.80 -15.79 7.35
CA SER A 36 -13.99 -16.86 6.36
C SER A 36 -12.64 -17.45 5.89
N LEU A 37 -11.65 -17.49 6.78
CA LEU A 37 -10.40 -18.21 6.65
C LEU A 37 -10.75 -19.68 6.63
N SER A 38 -10.79 -20.27 5.43
CA SER A 38 -10.77 -21.72 5.36
C SER A 38 -9.49 -22.17 6.07
N SER A 39 -9.64 -22.81 7.24
CA SER A 39 -8.54 -23.27 8.09
C SER A 39 -7.55 -24.15 7.32
N ARG A 40 -7.98 -24.70 6.18
CA ARG A 40 -7.20 -25.44 5.20
C ARG A 40 -6.08 -24.60 4.57
N GLN A 41 -6.37 -23.38 4.09
CA GLN A 41 -5.38 -22.53 3.39
C GLN A 41 -4.27 -22.01 4.30
N ILE A 42 -4.57 -21.73 5.57
CA ILE A 42 -3.54 -21.32 6.55
C ILE A 42 -2.63 -22.51 6.89
N ASN A 43 -3.18 -23.72 6.92
CA ASN A 43 -2.40 -24.91 7.27
C ASN A 43 -1.37 -25.29 6.21
N ASP A 44 -1.58 -24.87 4.96
CA ASP A 44 -0.65 -25.08 3.85
C ASP A 44 0.64 -24.25 4.00
N PHE A 45 0.62 -23.19 4.82
CA PHE A 45 1.82 -22.42 5.15
C PHE A 45 2.61 -23.04 6.32
N PRO A 46 3.96 -23.05 6.23
CA PRO A 46 4.84 -23.35 7.36
C PRO A 46 4.47 -22.51 8.60
N TRP A 47 4.57 -23.10 9.80
CA TRP A 47 4.13 -22.45 11.04
C TRP A 47 4.70 -21.03 11.23
N ASN A 48 5.96 -20.83 10.86
CA ASN A 48 6.65 -19.53 10.93
C ASN A 48 6.12 -18.48 9.93
N LYS A 49 5.41 -18.87 8.87
CA LYS A 49 4.80 -17.97 7.87
C LYS A 49 3.29 -17.74 8.09
N ARG A 50 2.63 -18.52 8.96
CA ARG A 50 1.17 -18.42 9.19
C ARG A 50 0.72 -17.06 9.74
N SER A 51 1.45 -16.50 10.70
CA SER A 51 1.16 -15.17 11.24
C SER A 51 1.26 -14.07 10.18
N VAL A 52 2.25 -14.20 9.30
CA VAL A 52 2.48 -13.29 8.17
C VAL A 52 1.36 -13.40 7.14
N TYR A 53 0.90 -14.62 6.85
CA TYR A 53 -0.24 -14.86 5.96
C TYR A 53 -1.56 -14.31 6.51
N ILE A 54 -1.84 -14.50 7.81
CA ILE A 54 -3.02 -13.89 8.45
C ILE A 54 -2.98 -12.36 8.29
N LYS A 55 -1.82 -11.74 8.51
CA LYS A 55 -1.64 -10.30 8.32
C LYS A 55 -1.84 -9.86 6.86
N GLN A 56 -1.43 -10.67 5.88
CA GLN A 56 -1.70 -10.43 4.47
C GLN A 56 -3.21 -10.33 4.20
N LEU A 57 -3.99 -11.27 4.75
CA LEU A 57 -5.43 -11.34 4.56
C LEU A 57 -6.16 -10.20 5.27
N GLU A 58 -5.72 -9.82 6.47
CA GLU A 58 -6.21 -8.61 7.14
C GLU A 58 -5.99 -7.36 6.29
N LEU A 59 -4.79 -7.18 5.72
CA LEU A 59 -4.47 -6.04 4.84
C LEU A 59 -5.32 -6.04 3.57
N LEU A 60 -5.49 -7.21 2.93
CA LEU A 60 -6.35 -7.35 1.76
C LEU A 60 -7.81 -6.98 2.09
N SER A 61 -8.31 -7.41 3.24
CA SER A 61 -9.65 -7.04 3.69
C SER A 61 -9.78 -5.54 3.93
N LYS A 62 -8.77 -4.89 4.55
CA LYS A 62 -8.78 -3.44 4.77
C LYS A 62 -8.74 -2.67 3.44
N LEU A 63 -7.85 -3.06 2.53
CA LEU A 63 -7.68 -2.42 1.24
C LEU A 63 -8.91 -2.55 0.33
N LYS A 64 -9.75 -3.56 0.54
CA LYS A 64 -11.01 -3.72 -0.19
C LYS A 64 -12.08 -2.68 0.17
N HIS A 65 -12.02 -2.11 1.37
CA HIS A 65 -13.06 -1.23 1.91
C HIS A 65 -12.62 0.21 2.11
N ILE A 66 -11.33 0.50 1.95
CA ILE A 66 -10.77 1.83 2.15
C ILE A 66 -10.75 2.62 0.83
N SER A 67 -11.04 3.92 0.92
CA SER A 67 -10.86 4.81 -0.23
C SER A 67 -9.38 5.00 -0.52
N LEU A 68 -8.99 5.12 -1.80
CA LEU A 68 -7.60 5.43 -2.16
C LEU A 68 -7.13 6.79 -1.64
N ASN A 69 -8.02 7.67 -1.18
CA ASN A 69 -7.66 8.98 -0.63
C ASN A 69 -7.40 8.96 0.88
N ASP A 70 -7.51 7.80 1.55
CA ASP A 70 -7.18 7.68 2.97
C ASP A 70 -5.66 7.73 3.18
N GLU A 71 -5.23 8.51 4.17
CA GLU A 71 -3.82 8.75 4.52
C GLU A 71 -3.04 7.45 4.81
N ASN A 72 -3.74 6.40 5.26
CA ASN A 72 -3.13 5.13 5.64
C ASN A 72 -2.97 4.15 4.48
N VAL A 73 -3.60 4.40 3.33
CA VAL A 73 -3.64 3.46 2.20
C VAL A 73 -2.25 3.11 1.71
N LEU A 74 -1.38 4.11 1.52
CA LEU A 74 -0.01 3.87 1.04
C LEU A 74 0.78 3.00 2.02
N THR A 75 0.58 3.20 3.32
CA THR A 75 1.20 2.39 4.37
C THR A 75 0.73 0.93 4.27
N TYR A 76 -0.57 0.70 4.10
CA TYR A 76 -1.13 -0.65 3.95
C TYR A 76 -0.66 -1.35 2.68
N ILE A 77 -0.59 -0.62 1.55
CA ILE A 77 -0.06 -1.14 0.28
C ILE A 77 1.41 -1.55 0.45
N ASN A 78 2.25 -0.70 1.04
CA ASN A 78 3.67 -1.01 1.22
C ASN A 78 3.86 -2.20 2.17
N GLN A 79 3.05 -2.33 3.23
CA GLN A 79 3.05 -3.51 4.08
C GLN A 79 2.64 -4.78 3.32
N LEU A 80 1.63 -4.68 2.45
CA LEU A 80 1.18 -5.80 1.63
C LEU A 80 2.27 -6.26 0.64
N ILE A 81 3.01 -5.33 0.03
CA ILE A 81 4.16 -5.64 -0.83
C ILE A 81 5.23 -6.41 -0.05
N LEU A 82 5.60 -5.92 1.14
CA LEU A 82 6.62 -6.56 1.98
C LEU A 82 6.22 -7.98 2.40
N ILE A 83 4.96 -8.14 2.82
CA ILE A 83 4.40 -9.42 3.24
C ILE A 83 4.34 -10.39 2.07
N SER A 84 3.85 -9.95 0.91
CA SER A 84 3.73 -10.80 -0.29
C SER A 84 5.09 -11.27 -0.79
N LYS A 85 6.13 -10.43 -0.71
CA LYS A 85 7.52 -10.84 -1.00
C LYS A 85 8.03 -11.92 -0.04
N ASN A 86 7.74 -11.78 1.27
CA ASN A 86 8.16 -12.76 2.27
C ASN A 86 7.47 -14.14 2.08
N LEU A 87 6.19 -14.08 1.70
CA LEU A 87 5.37 -15.27 1.45
C LEU A 87 5.58 -15.86 0.05
N GLU A 88 6.34 -15.18 -0.82
CA GLU A 88 6.53 -15.54 -2.24
C GLU A 88 5.18 -15.62 -3.00
N ASP A 89 4.20 -14.82 -2.58
CA ASP A 89 2.89 -14.72 -3.22
C ASP A 89 2.92 -13.67 -4.34
N ASN A 90 3.31 -14.13 -5.53
CA ASN A 90 3.45 -13.27 -6.71
C ASN A 90 2.12 -12.62 -7.13
N LYS A 91 0.99 -13.30 -6.95
CA LYS A 91 -0.33 -12.75 -7.34
C LYS A 91 -0.70 -11.57 -6.47
N THR A 92 -0.56 -11.71 -5.15
CA THR A 92 -0.84 -10.60 -4.23
C THR A 92 0.20 -9.50 -4.36
N LEU A 93 1.45 -9.84 -4.68
CA LEU A 93 2.48 -8.84 -4.95
C LEU A 93 2.14 -7.99 -6.18
N GLU A 94 1.71 -8.60 -7.28
CA GLU A 94 1.26 -7.91 -8.49
C GLU A 94 0.06 -7.00 -8.20
N TYR A 95 -0.95 -7.52 -7.50
CA TYR A 95 -2.10 -6.73 -7.04
C TYR A 95 -1.69 -5.52 -6.19
N ALA A 96 -0.75 -5.70 -5.24
CA ALA A 96 -0.29 -4.61 -4.39
C ALA A 96 0.48 -3.53 -5.18
N HIS A 97 1.24 -3.93 -6.22
CA HIS A 97 1.89 -2.99 -7.12
C HIS A 97 0.88 -2.21 -7.97
N ASP A 98 -0.14 -2.86 -8.52
CA ASP A 98 -1.23 -2.20 -9.25
C ASP A 98 -1.96 -1.18 -8.36
N LEU A 99 -2.29 -1.56 -7.12
CA LEU A 99 -2.86 -0.62 -6.14
C LEU A 99 -1.95 0.57 -5.88
N LYS A 100 -0.63 0.35 -5.74
CA LYS A 100 0.33 1.43 -5.52
C LYS A 100 0.33 2.42 -6.68
N ILE A 101 0.33 1.91 -7.92
CA ILE A 101 0.28 2.75 -9.12
C ILE A 101 -1.01 3.55 -9.15
N LYS A 102 -2.17 2.91 -8.91
CA LYS A 102 -3.47 3.59 -8.87
C LYS A 102 -3.53 4.69 -7.81
N TYR A 103 -3.02 4.43 -6.61
CA TYR A 103 -2.93 5.42 -5.53
C TYR A 103 -2.05 6.61 -5.93
N LEU A 104 -0.86 6.36 -6.49
CA LEU A 104 0.04 7.44 -6.90
C LEU A 104 -0.57 8.27 -8.03
N LEU A 105 -1.21 7.63 -9.01
CA LEU A 105 -1.89 8.33 -10.10
C LEU A 105 -3.06 9.19 -9.60
N SER A 106 -3.83 8.71 -8.63
CA SER A 106 -4.93 9.51 -8.07
C SER A 106 -4.41 10.76 -7.36
N HIS A 107 -3.33 10.64 -6.60
CA HIS A 107 -2.71 11.77 -5.90
C HIS A 107 -2.09 12.77 -6.88
N ILE A 108 -1.40 12.29 -7.92
CA ILE A 108 -0.87 13.17 -8.97
C ILE A 108 -2.01 13.93 -9.66
N LYS A 109 -3.11 13.25 -10.01
CA LYS A 109 -4.27 13.91 -10.61
C LYS A 109 -4.87 14.96 -9.70
N GLN A 110 -5.02 14.65 -8.42
CA GLN A 110 -5.52 15.61 -7.43
C GLN A 110 -4.60 16.84 -7.33
N LEU A 111 -3.28 16.65 -7.30
CA LEU A 111 -2.32 17.76 -7.29
C LEU A 111 -2.43 18.63 -8.56
N LEU A 112 -2.64 18.01 -9.73
CA LEU A 112 -2.85 18.73 -10.99
C LEU A 112 -4.19 19.49 -11.00
N GLU A 113 -5.24 18.93 -10.40
CA GLU A 113 -6.56 19.57 -10.29
C GLU A 113 -6.55 20.75 -9.31
N ASP A 114 -5.90 20.59 -8.16
CA ASP A 114 -5.80 21.62 -7.13
C ASP A 114 -4.87 22.77 -7.55
N SER A 115 -3.90 22.50 -8.43
CA SER A 115 -2.99 23.52 -8.95
C SER A 115 -3.66 24.41 -10.00
N LYS A 116 -3.68 25.73 -9.75
CA LYS A 116 -4.15 26.71 -10.75
C LYS A 116 -3.16 26.92 -11.90
N ASN A 117 -1.90 26.56 -11.70
CA ASN A 117 -0.82 26.64 -12.67
C ASN A 117 0.11 25.43 -12.52
N TYR A 118 0.80 25.08 -13.62
CA TYR A 118 1.74 23.97 -13.66
C TYR A 118 3.19 24.44 -13.42
N GLU A 119 3.39 25.53 -12.67
CA GLU A 119 4.74 26.08 -12.43
C GLU A 119 5.63 25.11 -11.65
N TYR A 120 5.05 24.29 -10.77
CA TYR A 120 5.80 23.30 -9.98
C TYR A 120 6.43 22.17 -10.83
N ILE A 121 6.05 22.04 -12.10
CA ILE A 121 6.70 21.10 -13.02
C ILE A 121 7.72 21.78 -13.92
N ASP A 122 7.98 23.09 -13.80
CA ASP A 122 8.91 23.79 -14.68
C ASP A 122 10.33 23.23 -14.63
N ASP A 123 10.75 22.80 -13.44
CA ASP A 123 12.05 22.18 -13.18
C ASP A 123 12.17 20.76 -13.78
N LEU A 124 11.06 20.14 -14.21
CA LEU A 124 11.09 18.83 -14.84
C LEU A 124 11.63 18.92 -16.27
N SER A 125 12.39 17.91 -16.68
CA SER A 125 12.80 17.74 -18.06
C SER A 125 11.59 17.55 -18.98
N PHE A 126 11.74 17.87 -20.26
CA PHE A 126 10.67 17.68 -21.24
C PHE A 126 10.11 16.25 -21.25
N ASN A 127 10.96 15.22 -21.16
CA ASN A 127 10.51 13.82 -21.13
C ASN A 127 9.68 13.50 -19.88
N GLU A 128 10.02 14.07 -18.73
CA GLU A 128 9.26 13.89 -17.49
C GLU A 128 7.90 14.58 -17.57
N LYS A 129 7.84 15.80 -18.12
CA LYS A 129 6.59 16.52 -18.39
C LYS A 129 5.67 15.73 -19.31
N VAL A 130 6.21 15.21 -20.42
CA VAL A 130 5.46 14.35 -21.35
C VAL A 130 4.99 13.07 -20.65
N SER A 131 5.85 12.42 -19.87
CA SER A 131 5.48 11.20 -19.13
C SER A 131 4.34 11.47 -18.14
N LEU A 132 4.37 12.60 -17.44
CA LEU A 132 3.31 13.03 -16.54
C LEU A 132 1.99 13.19 -17.29
N TYR A 133 2.01 13.84 -18.46
CA TYR A 133 0.85 13.93 -19.34
C TYR A 133 0.33 12.55 -19.78
N LEU A 134 1.21 11.63 -20.21
CA LEU A 134 0.80 10.29 -20.64
C LEU A 134 0.14 9.49 -19.52
N LEU A 135 0.58 9.69 -18.29
CA LEU A 135 0.04 9.04 -17.10
C LEU A 135 -1.31 9.62 -16.67
N THR A 136 -1.48 10.95 -16.77
CA THR A 136 -2.66 11.64 -16.23
C THR A 136 -3.74 11.87 -17.29
N LYS A 137 -3.33 12.03 -18.55
CA LYS A 137 -4.12 12.47 -19.70
C LYS A 137 -4.83 13.81 -19.47
N ASP A 138 -4.21 14.71 -18.69
CA ASP A 138 -4.75 16.05 -18.44
C ASP A 138 -4.45 17.00 -19.63
N GLU A 139 -5.50 17.48 -20.31
CA GLU A 139 -5.38 18.37 -21.47
C GLU A 139 -4.81 19.75 -21.11
N ARG A 140 -5.06 20.24 -19.89
CA ARG A 140 -4.51 21.53 -19.45
C ARG A 140 -2.99 21.43 -19.30
N LEU A 141 -2.50 20.29 -18.80
CA LEU A 141 -1.07 19.98 -18.74
C LEU A 141 -0.46 19.88 -20.14
N MET A 142 -1.16 19.25 -21.10
CA MET A 142 -0.73 19.21 -22.50
C MET A 142 -0.48 20.61 -23.08
N ASN A 143 -1.46 21.50 -22.90
CA ASN A 143 -1.37 22.89 -23.38
C ASN A 143 -0.20 23.63 -22.73
N TYR A 144 -0.02 23.45 -21.42
CA TYR A 144 1.11 24.03 -20.69
C TYR A 144 2.47 23.58 -21.24
N ILE A 145 2.61 22.27 -21.48
CA ILE A 145 3.84 21.71 -22.06
C ILE A 145 4.11 22.33 -23.42
N ILE A 146 3.10 22.43 -24.29
CA ILE A 146 3.24 23.01 -25.63
C ILE A 146 3.66 24.49 -25.56
N GLU A 147 3.04 25.26 -24.67
CA GLU A 147 3.31 26.69 -24.50
C GLU A 147 4.75 26.96 -24.03
N LYS A 148 5.26 26.14 -23.10
CA LYS A 148 6.61 26.27 -22.54
C LYS A 148 7.71 25.61 -23.36
N SER A 149 7.36 24.79 -24.35
CA SER A 149 8.32 24.04 -25.17
C SER A 149 8.90 24.87 -26.31
N ASN A 150 10.14 24.57 -26.69
CA ASN A 150 10.72 25.09 -27.93
C ASN A 150 10.16 24.35 -29.18
N GLU A 151 10.44 24.85 -30.39
CA GLU A 151 9.90 24.26 -31.63
C GLU A 151 10.30 22.79 -31.84
N PHE A 152 11.53 22.41 -31.46
CA PHE A 152 11.97 21.02 -31.58
C PHE A 152 11.19 20.10 -30.63
N GLU A 153 10.96 20.54 -29.39
CA GLU A 153 10.17 19.84 -28.39
C GLU A 153 8.70 19.70 -28.80
N LYS A 154 8.09 20.74 -29.39
CA LYS A 154 6.72 20.68 -29.93
C LYS A 154 6.58 19.62 -31.02
N ILE A 155 7.51 19.57 -31.96
CA ILE A 155 7.53 18.54 -33.02
C ILE A 155 7.64 17.14 -32.40
N LYS A 156 8.54 16.97 -31.41
CA LYS A 156 8.71 15.70 -30.72
C LYS A 156 7.43 15.28 -29.99
N PHE A 157 6.75 16.21 -29.31
CA PHE A 157 5.51 15.91 -28.61
C PHE A 157 4.39 15.54 -29.57
N SER A 158 4.24 16.28 -30.69
CA SER A 158 3.24 15.97 -31.72
C SER A 158 3.41 14.57 -32.30
N LYS A 159 4.64 14.13 -32.57
CA LYS A 159 4.91 12.75 -33.02
C LYS A 159 4.53 11.70 -31.98
N ILE A 160 4.74 11.99 -30.70
CA ILE A 160 4.34 11.09 -29.62
C ILE A 160 2.81 10.97 -29.57
N LEU A 161 2.10 12.10 -29.70
CA LEU A 161 0.62 12.11 -29.72
C LEU A 161 0.05 11.35 -30.91
N GLU A 162 0.64 11.53 -32.11
CA GLU A 162 0.23 10.82 -33.34
C GLU A 162 0.27 9.30 -33.15
N VAL A 163 1.40 8.77 -32.65
CA VAL A 163 1.56 7.33 -32.35
C VAL A 163 0.52 6.81 -31.35
N LEU A 164 0.07 7.66 -30.42
CA LEU A 164 -0.91 7.27 -29.40
C LEU A 164 -2.36 7.31 -29.90
N THR A 165 -2.63 8.03 -30.99
CA THR A 165 -3.97 8.14 -31.60
C THR A 165 -4.22 7.14 -32.72
N GLU A 166 -3.17 6.54 -33.30
CA GLU A 166 -3.26 5.53 -34.36
C GLU A 166 -3.55 4.09 -33.84
N HIS A 167 -3.78 3.95 -32.53
CA HIS A 167 -4.10 2.69 -31.84
C HIS A 167 -5.32 2.85 -30.93
#